data_AF-A0A838HD30-F1
#
_entry.id   AF-A0A838HD30-F1
#
_cell.length_a   1.000
_cell.length_b   1.000
_cell.length_c   1.000
_cell.angle_alpha   90.00
_cell.angle_beta   90.00
_cell.angle_gamma   90.00
#
_symmetry.space_group_name_H-M   'P 1'
#
loop_
_entity.id
_entity.type
_entity.pdbx_description
1 polymer ?
#
loop_
_entity_poly.entity_id
_entity_poly.type
_entity_poly.pdbx_seq_one_letter_code
_entity_poly.pdbx_strand_id
1 'polypeptide(L)' 'MAETEASDSGSVFRLIYSSRSQIPADDRTSELGAIFNTARVNNKRRGVTGALIISDESFVQALEGEESVVR' A
#
# COMPACT_ATOMS: atom_id res chain seq x y z
N MET A 1 24.51 1.37 34.62
CA MET A 1 23.25 1.73 33.94
C MET A 1 23.49 1.45 32.47
N ALA A 2 22.90 0.38 31.94
CA ALA A 2 23.06 0.01 30.54
C ALA A 2 22.15 0.92 29.72
N GLU A 3 22.77 1.71 28.86
CA GLU A 3 22.10 2.49 27.83
C GLU A 3 21.53 1.48 26.84
N THR A 4 20.22 1.24 26.93
CA THR A 4 19.50 0.50 25.90
C THR A 4 19.57 1.37 24.65
N GLU A 5 20.50 1.07 23.74
CA GLU A 5 20.41 1.50 22.36
C GLU A 5 19.02 1.09 21.88
N ALA A 6 18.14 2.08 21.70
CA ALA A 6 16.94 1.88 20.93
C ALA A 6 17.42 1.35 19.59
N SER A 7 17.23 0.04 19.35
CA SER A 7 17.40 -0.56 18.04
C SER A 7 16.75 0.38 17.05
N ASP A 8 17.49 0.83 16.04
CA ASP A 8 16.97 1.63 14.94
C ASP A 8 15.66 0.98 14.47
N SER A 9 14.53 1.50 14.94
CA SER A 9 13.22 1.10 14.46
C SER A 9 13.10 1.85 13.15
N GLY A 10 13.81 1.34 12.15
CA GLY A 10 14.12 1.99 10.88
C GLY A 10 12.92 2.77 10.38
N SER A 11 13.13 4.04 10.09
CA SER A 11 12.06 4.97 9.73
C SER A 11 11.20 4.36 8.61
N VAL A 12 9.91 4.14 8.89
CA VAL A 12 8.97 3.64 7.87
C VAL A 12 8.68 4.76 6.87
N PHE A 13 8.98 4.53 5.60
CA PHE A 13 8.59 5.42 4.52
C PHE A 13 7.12 5.19 4.15
N ARG A 14 6.40 6.27 3.86
CA ARG A 14 4.99 6.21 3.48
C ARG A 14 4.72 7.01 2.21
N LEU A 15 4.22 6.33 1.19
CA LEU A 15 3.70 6.93 -0.03
C LEU A 15 2.17 7.00 0.06
N ILE A 16 1.61 8.21 -0.04
CA ILE A 16 0.17 8.42 -0.17
C ILE A 16 -0.09 9.05 -1.54
N TYR A 17 -0.97 8.44 -2.31
CA TYR A 17 -1.40 8.99 -3.59
C TYR A 17 -2.91 8.86 -3.79
N SER A 18 -3.44 9.71 -4.67
CA SER A 18 -4.79 9.60 -5.20
C SER A 18 -4.74 9.44 -6.72
N SER A 19 -5.66 8.65 -7.27
CA SER A 19 -5.78 8.44 -8.71
C SER A 19 -7.25 8.37 -9.12
N ARG A 20 -7.56 8.64 -10.39
CA ARG A 20 -8.90 8.42 -10.94
C ARG A 20 -9.09 6.95 -11.27
N SER A 21 -10.25 6.40 -10.94
CA SER A 21 -10.63 5.08 -11.41
C SER A 21 -10.88 5.14 -12.91
N GLN A 22 -10.29 4.20 -13.66
CA GLN A 22 -10.58 3.96 -15.07
C GLN A 22 -11.29 2.61 -15.28
N ILE A 23 -11.69 1.97 -14.18
CA ILE A 23 -12.34 0.67 -14.21
C ILE A 23 -13.80 0.88 -14.63
N PRO A 24 -14.27 0.23 -15.73
CA PRO A 24 -15.67 0.25 -16.11
C PRO A 24 -16.57 -0.26 -14.99
N ALA A 25 -17.78 0.29 -14.87
CA ALA A 25 -18.72 -0.09 -13.80
C ALA A 25 -19.03 -1.60 -13.79
N ASP A 26 -19.17 -2.19 -14.98
CA ASP A 26 -19.50 -3.61 -15.17
C ASP A 26 -18.37 -4.54 -14.70
N ASP A 27 -17.12 -4.08 -14.80
CA ASP A 27 -15.93 -4.86 -14.45
C ASP A 27 -15.42 -4.57 -13.03
N ARG A 28 -16.09 -3.68 -12.29
CA ARG A 28 -15.55 -3.12 -11.05
C ARG A 28 -15.26 -4.17 -9.98
N THR A 29 -16.12 -5.17 -9.84
CA THR A 29 -15.93 -6.22 -8.83
C THR A 29 -14.72 -7.11 -9.15
N SER A 30 -14.60 -7.55 -10.40
CA SER A 30 -13.50 -8.44 -10.82
C SER A 30 -12.16 -7.74 -10.78
N GLU A 31 -12.08 -6.50 -11.30
CA GLU A 31 -10.84 -5.73 -11.34
C GLU A 31 -10.35 -5.35 -9.94
N LEU A 32 -11.26 -4.94 -9.04
CA LEU A 32 -10.90 -4.72 -7.63
C LEU A 32 -10.40 -6.00 -6.96
N GLY A 33 -11.02 -7.14 -7.25
CA GLY A 33 -10.55 -8.45 -6.79
C GLY A 33 -9.12 -8.75 -7.25
N ALA A 34 -8.82 -8.49 -8.52
CA ALA A 34 -7.49 -8.66 -9.11
C ALA A 34 -6.44 -7.74 -8.47
N ILE A 35 -6.79 -6.46 -8.25
CA ILE A 35 -5.93 -5.49 -7.56
C ILE A 35 -5.63 -5.97 -6.15
N PHE A 36 -6.65 -6.36 -5.37
CA PHE A 36 -6.45 -6.79 -3.99
C PHE A 36 -5.62 -8.07 -3.89
N ASN A 37 -5.84 -9.04 -4.76
CA ASN A 37 -5.08 -10.29 -4.75
C ASN A 37 -3.60 -10.03 -5.06
N THR A 38 -3.34 -9.27 -6.13
CA THR A 38 -1.99 -8.90 -6.55
C THR A 38 -1.26 -8.08 -5.48
N ALA A 39 -1.93 -7.05 -4.94
CA ALA A 39 -1.37 -6.19 -3.91
C ALA A 39 -1.04 -6.98 -2.64
N ARG A 40 -1.94 -7.83 -2.13
CA ARG A 40 -1.68 -8.61 -0.90
C ARG A 40 -0.48 -9.54 -1.04
N VAL A 41 -0.38 -10.26 -2.15
CA VAL A 41 0.73 -11.19 -2.40
C VAL A 41 2.06 -10.44 -2.53
N ASN A 42 2.09 -9.38 -3.34
CA ASN A 42 3.31 -8.62 -3.58
C ASN A 42 3.77 -7.84 -2.35
N ASN A 43 2.83 -7.19 -1.66
CA ASN A 43 3.11 -6.41 -0.47
C ASN A 43 3.66 -7.30 0.65
N LYS A 44 3.04 -8.47 0.90
CA LYS A 44 3.55 -9.45 1.87
C LYS A 44 4.97 -9.91 1.53
N ARG A 45 5.24 -10.22 0.26
CA ARG A 45 6.57 -10.67 -0.19
C ARG A 45 7.65 -9.60 0.02
N ARG A 46 7.28 -8.32 -0.05
CA ARG A 46 8.18 -7.17 0.02
C ARG A 46 8.22 -6.48 1.37
N GLY A 47 7.46 -6.96 2.36
CA GLY A 47 7.36 -6.30 3.67
C GLY A 47 6.65 -4.95 3.62
N VAL A 48 5.75 -4.75 2.66
CA VAL A 48 4.96 -3.51 2.51
C VAL A 48 3.59 -3.71 3.17
N THR A 49 3.13 -2.68 3.88
CA THR A 49 1.76 -2.58 4.42
C THR A 49 1.03 -1.40 3.77
N GLY A 50 -0.26 -1.23 4.09
CA GLY A 50 -1.00 -0.10 3.56
C GLY A 50 -2.52 -0.25 3.61
N ALA A 51 -3.18 0.73 2.99
CA ALA A 51 -4.62 0.80 2.85
C ALA A 51 -4.99 1.33 1.47
N LEU A 52 -6.11 0.84 0.92
CA LEU A 52 -6.71 1.33 -0.32
C LEU A 52 -8.16 1.71 -0.03
N ILE A 53 -8.48 2.98 -0.24
CA ILE A 53 -9.83 3.53 -0.18
C ILE A 53 -10.34 3.66 -1.61
N ILE A 54 -11.58 3.22 -1.82
CA ILE A 54 -12.23 3.18 -3.13
C ILE A 54 -13.48 4.05 -3.06
N SER A 55 -13.61 5.01 -3.97
CA SER A 55 -14.85 5.70 -4.29
C SER A 55 -15.24 5.40 -5.73
N ASP A 56 -16.36 5.95 -6.20
CA ASP A 56 -16.85 5.72 -7.57
C ASP A 56 -15.89 6.21 -8.64
N GLU A 57 -15.25 7.35 -8.42
CA GLU A 57 -14.41 7.99 -9.43
C GLU A 57 -12.92 7.93 -9.11
N SER A 58 -12.53 7.50 -7.91
CA SER A 58 -11.15 7.64 -7.45
C SER A 58 -10.70 6.55 -6.48
N PHE A 59 -9.38 6.40 -6.41
CA PHE A 59 -8.68 5.61 -5.43
C PHE A 59 -7.81 6.53 -4.57
N VAL A 60 -7.69 6.20 -3.30
CA VAL A 60 -6.67 6.78 -2.41
C VAL A 60 -5.93 5.63 -1.76
N GLN A 61 -4.61 5.58 -1.95
CA GLN A 61 -3.77 4.51 -1.42
C GLN A 61 -2.68 5.07 -0.51
N ALA A 62 -2.45 4.37 0.59
CA ALA A 62 -1.26 4.50 1.41
C ALA A 62 -0.44 3.20 1.32
N LEU A 63 0.86 3.30 1.08
CA LEU A 63 1.82 2.21 1.12
C LEU A 63 2.93 2.56 2.11
N GLU A 64 3.28 1.61 2.97
CA GLU A 64 4.21 1.79 4.10
C GLU A 64 5.27 0.68 4.07
N GLY A 65 6.54 1.04 4.26
CA GLY A 65 7.67 0.11 4.26
C GLY A 65 9.02 0.79 4.09
N GLU A 66 10.03 0.02 3.68
CA GLU A 66 11.35 0.56 3.29
C GLU A 66 11.25 1.50 2.10
N GLU A 67 11.92 2.66 2.15
CA GLU A 67 11.81 3.69 1.10
C GLU A 67 12.18 3.15 -0.29
N SER A 68 13.25 2.36 -0.37
CA SER A 68 13.71 1.75 -1.62
C SER A 68 12.74 0.71 -2.21
N VAL A 69 11.82 0.19 -1.41
CA VAL A 69 10.82 -0.79 -1.82
C VAL A 69 9.50 -0.13 -2.23
N VAL A 70 9.18 1.01 -1.59
CA VAL A 70 7.91 1.72 -1.77
C VAL A 70 7.97 2.80 -2.86
N ARG A 71 9.11 3.47 -3.05
CA ARG A 71 9.26 4.58 -4.01
C ARG A 71 9.43 4.12 -5.47
#